data_AF-A0AAN9N0E4-F1
#
_entry.id   AF-A0AAN9N0E4-F1
#
_cell.length_a   1.000
_cell.length_b   1.000
_cell.length_c   1.000
_cell.angle_alpha   90.00
_cell.angle_beta   90.00
_cell.angle_gamma   90.00
#
_symmetry.space_group_name_H-M   'P 1'
#
loop_
_entity.id
_entity.type
_entity.pdbx_description
1 polymer ?
#
loop_
_entity_poly.entity_id
_entity_poly.type
_entity_poly.pdbx_seq_one_letter_code
_entity_poly.pdbx_strand_id
1 'polypeptide(L)'
;MNNASSFLAGNGEEYDVKFACYWHQRIVQYKTAYYSFYLPVACALLMAGENLDNHVDVKNILVEMGTYFQVQDDYLDCFGDPKTIGKIGTDIEDFKCYWLVAKALELSNEQQKKVLYDNYGSADPKNVAKVKALYNELNLQGAFEECESGSNEMLVTSIEAHPSKAVQAVLMSFLAKIYKRQ
;
A
#
# COMPACT_ATOMS: atom_id res chain seq x y z
N MET A 1 -15.30 -3.99 -17.76
CA MET A 1 -13.86 -3.69 -17.58
C MET A 1 -13.26 -4.79 -16.72
N ASN A 2 -12.96 -5.95 -17.32
CA ASN A 2 -12.32 -7.10 -16.66
C ASN A 2 -10.92 -7.23 -17.26
N ASN A 3 -9.90 -6.60 -16.65
CA ASN A 3 -8.49 -6.82 -17.04
C ASN A 3 -7.60 -7.14 -15.82
N ALA A 4 -8.12 -7.13 -14.59
CA ALA A 4 -7.38 -7.61 -13.42
C ALA A 4 -7.54 -9.13 -13.22
N SER A 5 -8.69 -9.69 -13.60
CA SER A 5 -8.99 -11.13 -13.46
C SER A 5 -8.27 -12.01 -14.49
N SER A 6 -7.80 -11.42 -15.60
CA SER A 6 -7.03 -12.13 -16.65
C SER A 6 -5.53 -12.18 -16.37
N PHE A 7 -5.07 -11.62 -15.25
CA PHE A 7 -3.64 -11.46 -14.93
C PHE A 7 -2.95 -12.75 -14.43
N LEU A 8 -3.73 -13.81 -14.19
CA LEU A 8 -3.25 -15.10 -13.63
C LEU A 8 -3.81 -16.33 -14.34
N ALA A 9 -4.70 -16.16 -15.33
CA ALA A 9 -5.22 -17.28 -16.12
C ALA A 9 -4.22 -17.71 -17.23
N GLY A 10 -2.93 -17.63 -16.94
CA GLY A 10 -1.83 -17.90 -17.86
C GLY A 10 -1.09 -19.19 -17.47
N ASN A 11 -1.55 -20.31 -18.02
CA ASN A 11 -0.80 -21.53 -18.36
C ASN A 11 0.58 -21.78 -17.70
N GLY A 12 0.66 -21.84 -16.37
CA GLY A 12 1.74 -22.56 -15.68
C GLY A 12 3.15 -21.96 -15.80
N GLU A 13 3.28 -20.65 -16.02
CA GLU A 13 4.57 -19.97 -15.87
C GLU A 13 4.72 -19.41 -14.44
N GLU A 14 5.89 -19.67 -13.86
CA GLU A 14 6.37 -19.25 -12.55
C GLU A 14 6.06 -17.75 -12.31
N TYR A 15 5.22 -17.45 -11.32
CA TYR A 15 4.78 -16.10 -11.01
C TYR A 15 5.98 -15.22 -10.63
N ASP A 16 6.34 -14.27 -11.49
CA ASP A 16 7.39 -13.31 -11.18
C ASP A 16 6.86 -12.30 -10.15
N VAL A 17 7.19 -12.54 -8.88
CA VAL A 17 6.92 -11.65 -7.73
C VAL A 17 7.30 -10.20 -8.06
N LYS A 18 8.36 -9.99 -8.86
CA LYS A 18 8.79 -8.64 -9.27
C LYS A 18 7.75 -7.95 -10.15
N PHE A 19 7.04 -8.69 -10.99
CA PHE A 19 5.98 -8.16 -11.84
C PHE A 19 4.77 -7.72 -11.01
N ALA A 20 4.39 -8.51 -10.01
CA ALA A 20 3.30 -8.16 -9.07
C ALA A 20 3.66 -6.90 -8.25
N CYS A 21 4.87 -6.82 -7.70
CA CYS A 21 5.35 -5.64 -6.98
C CYS A 21 5.39 -4.39 -7.86
N TYR A 22 5.86 -4.52 -9.11
CA TYR A 22 5.91 -3.42 -10.07
C TYR A 22 4.52 -2.85 -10.36
N TRP A 23 3.54 -3.71 -10.65
CA TRP A 23 2.17 -3.28 -10.93
C TRP A 23 1.48 -2.72 -9.70
N HIS A 24 1.73 -3.28 -8.51
CA HIS A 24 1.25 -2.72 -7.27
C HIS A 24 1.67 -1.26 -7.11
N GLN A 25 2.98 -1.00 -7.18
CA GLN A 25 3.51 0.36 -7.02
C GLN A 25 2.86 1.33 -8.01
N ARG A 26 2.69 0.92 -9.28
CA ARG A 26 1.99 1.74 -10.27
C ARG A 26 0.51 1.97 -9.93
N ILE A 27 -0.21 0.92 -9.55
CA ILE A 27 -1.62 1.02 -9.18
C ILE A 27 -1.77 1.98 -8.01
N VAL A 28 -0.97 1.83 -6.95
CA VAL A 28 -1.04 2.71 -5.78
C VAL A 28 -0.78 4.17 -6.15
N GLN A 29 0.29 4.43 -6.91
CA GLN A 29 0.65 5.78 -7.31
C GLN A 29 -0.49 6.46 -8.06
N TYR A 30 -1.02 5.82 -9.10
CA TYR A 30 -2.03 6.43 -9.99
C TYR A 30 -3.45 6.35 -9.46
N LYS A 31 -3.81 5.27 -8.75
CA LYS A 31 -5.16 5.08 -8.20
C LYS A 31 -5.37 5.86 -6.92
N THR A 32 -4.35 6.02 -6.07
CA THR A 32 -4.52 6.55 -4.71
C THR A 32 -3.66 7.79 -4.46
N ALA A 33 -2.35 7.72 -4.71
CA ALA A 33 -1.42 8.73 -4.23
C ALA A 33 -1.61 10.11 -4.90
N TYR A 34 -1.76 10.16 -6.23
CA TYR A 34 -1.91 11.42 -6.95
C TYR A 34 -3.17 12.19 -6.55
N TYR A 35 -4.34 11.55 -6.52
CA TYR A 35 -5.59 12.26 -6.25
C TYR A 35 -5.80 12.52 -4.76
N SER A 36 -5.35 11.62 -3.88
CA SER A 36 -5.63 11.72 -2.44
C SER A 36 -4.65 12.62 -1.70
N PHE A 37 -3.39 12.64 -2.14
CA PHE A 37 -2.31 13.34 -1.44
C PHE A 37 -1.78 14.52 -2.24
N TYR A 38 -1.35 14.30 -3.49
CA TYR A 38 -0.74 15.36 -4.29
C TYR A 38 -1.74 16.43 -4.73
N LEU A 39 -2.89 16.04 -5.29
CA LEU A 39 -3.84 16.97 -5.89
C LEU A 39 -4.36 18.06 -4.91
N PRO A 40 -4.76 17.75 -3.66
CA PRO A 40 -5.20 18.78 -2.72
C PRO A 40 -4.12 19.83 -2.43
N VAL A 41 -2.86 19.41 -2.28
CA VAL A 41 -1.73 20.31 -2.03
C VAL A 41 -1.37 21.09 -3.29
N ALA A 42 -1.38 20.45 -4.46
CA ALA A 42 -1.16 21.12 -5.74
C ALA A 42 -2.20 22.21 -6.00
N CYS A 43 -3.48 21.97 -5.70
CA CYS A 43 -4.53 22.98 -5.78
C CYS A 43 -4.25 24.16 -4.83
N ALA A 44 -3.83 23.89 -3.58
CA ALA A 44 -3.49 24.95 -2.62
C ALA A 44 -2.28 25.77 -3.07
N LEU A 45 -1.24 25.14 -3.61
CA LEU A 45 -0.06 25.80 -4.18
C LEU A 45 -0.46 26.72 -5.36
N LEU A 46 -1.25 26.21 -6.31
CA LEU A 46 -1.74 27.00 -7.43
C LEU A 46 -2.59 28.20 -6.96
N MET A 47 -3.46 28.01 -5.97
CA MET A 47 -4.25 29.10 -5.38
C MET A 47 -3.39 30.15 -4.67
N ALA A 48 -2.23 29.76 -4.14
CA ALA A 48 -1.24 30.66 -3.55
C ALA A 48 -0.37 31.38 -4.60
N GLY A 49 -0.56 31.09 -5.89
CA GLY A 49 0.22 31.69 -6.99
C GLY A 49 1.57 31.01 -7.25
N GLU A 50 1.78 29.81 -6.69
CA GLU A 50 3.01 29.04 -6.88
C GLU A 50 3.06 28.35 -8.25
N ASN A 51 4.27 28.12 -8.78
CA ASN A 51 4.49 27.29 -9.96
C ASN A 51 4.80 25.85 -9.55
N LEU A 52 3.94 24.89 -9.91
CA LEU A 52 4.10 23.47 -9.56
C LEU A 52 5.40 22.84 -10.07
N ASP A 53 6.01 23.37 -11.13
CA ASP A 53 7.32 22.88 -11.62
C ASP A 53 8.44 23.07 -10.59
N ASN A 54 8.26 24.02 -9.66
CA ASN A 54 9.20 24.25 -8.55
C ASN A 54 8.93 23.37 -7.33
N HIS A 55 7.86 22.57 -7.33
CA HIS A 55 7.40 21.76 -6.18
C HIS A 55 7.38 20.26 -6.51
N VAL A 56 8.34 19.79 -7.33
CA VAL A 56 8.48 18.38 -7.71
C VAL A 56 8.84 17.50 -6.50
N ASP A 57 9.62 18.03 -5.57
CA ASP A 57 9.94 17.40 -4.30
C ASP A 57 8.69 17.21 -3.43
N VAL A 58 7.83 18.22 -3.33
CA VAL A 58 6.52 18.12 -2.63
C VAL A 58 5.67 17.01 -3.24
N LYS A 59 5.60 16.94 -4.58
CA LYS A 59 4.91 15.86 -5.29
C LYS A 59 5.49 14.50 -4.90
N ASN A 60 6.81 14.34 -4.92
CA ASN A 60 7.45 13.07 -4.60
C ASN A 60 7.15 12.63 -3.16
N ILE A 61 7.24 13.54 -2.18
CA ILE A 61 6.92 13.25 -0.78
C ILE A 61 5.44 12.80 -0.64
N LEU A 62 4.52 13.51 -1.30
CA LEU A 62 3.09 13.18 -1.24
C LEU A 62 2.76 11.86 -1.94
N VAL A 63 3.47 11.52 -3.02
CA VAL A 63 3.32 10.22 -3.70
C VAL A 63 3.83 9.08 -2.82
N GLU A 64 4.97 9.25 -2.14
CA GLU A 64 5.48 8.28 -1.17
C GLU A 64 4.54 8.13 0.03
N MET A 65 4.00 9.25 0.53
CA MET A 65 3.01 9.25 1.61
C MET A 65 1.74 8.49 1.21
N GLY A 66 1.25 8.69 -0.02
CA GLY A 66 0.13 7.92 -0.56
C GLY A 66 0.45 6.45 -0.78
N THR A 67 1.71 6.12 -1.04
CA THR A 67 2.17 4.74 -1.13
C THR A 67 2.12 4.04 0.23
N TYR A 68 2.67 4.68 1.25
CA TYR A 68 2.56 4.23 2.64
C TYR A 68 1.09 4.09 3.08
N PHE A 69 0.23 5.05 2.75
CA PHE A 69 -1.19 4.99 3.09
C PHE A 69 -1.90 3.75 2.52
N GLN A 70 -1.55 3.34 1.30
CA GLN A 70 -2.13 2.14 0.69
C GLN A 70 -1.59 0.86 1.31
N VAL A 71 -0.32 0.84 1.75
CA VAL A 71 0.23 -0.28 2.54
C VAL A 71 -0.55 -0.45 3.83
N GLN A 72 -0.90 0.64 4.52
CA GLN A 72 -1.77 0.59 5.69
C GLN A 72 -3.18 0.07 5.33
N ASP A 73 -3.71 0.44 4.17
CA ASP A 73 -5.04 0.00 3.74
C ASP A 73 -5.09 -1.51 3.49
N ASP A 74 -4.08 -2.02 2.77
CA ASP A 74 -3.87 -3.45 2.52
C ASP A 74 -3.73 -4.22 3.85
N TYR A 75 -2.96 -3.70 4.81
CA TYR A 75 -2.82 -4.28 6.14
C TYR A 75 -4.16 -4.33 6.90
N LEU A 76 -4.85 -3.19 6.96
CA LEU A 76 -6.10 -3.05 7.70
C LEU A 76 -7.21 -3.92 7.11
N ASP A 77 -7.29 -4.06 5.78
CA ASP A 77 -8.26 -4.95 5.14
C ASP A 77 -8.14 -6.40 5.62
N CYS A 78 -6.91 -6.89 5.83
CA CYS A 78 -6.69 -8.25 6.29
C CYS A 78 -6.77 -8.41 7.82
N PHE A 79 -6.16 -7.50 8.57
CA PHE A 79 -5.86 -7.64 10.01
C PHE A 79 -6.64 -6.71 10.94
N GLY A 80 -7.23 -5.64 10.42
CA GLY A 80 -7.93 -4.70 11.29
C GLY A 80 -9.30 -5.21 11.75
N ASP A 81 -9.79 -4.62 12.84
CA ASP A 81 -11.09 -4.97 13.40
C ASP A 81 -12.22 -4.44 12.48
N PRO A 82 -13.11 -5.30 11.96
CA PRO A 82 -14.24 -4.87 11.14
C PRO A 82 -15.14 -3.82 11.81
N LYS A 83 -15.18 -3.77 13.14
CA LYS A 83 -15.94 -2.74 13.89
C LYS A 83 -15.31 -1.37 13.77
N THR A 84 -13.98 -1.29 13.69
CA THR A 84 -13.23 -0.04 13.57
C THR A 84 -13.21 0.42 12.13
N ILE A 85 -12.94 -0.49 11.19
CA ILE A 85 -12.83 -0.18 9.75
C ILE A 85 -14.22 0.03 9.11
N GLY A 86 -15.27 -0.56 9.69
CA GLY A 86 -16.64 -0.44 9.19
C GLY A 86 -16.95 -1.34 7.98
N LYS A 87 -16.01 -2.22 7.60
CA LYS A 87 -16.18 -3.24 6.56
C LYS A 87 -15.47 -4.54 6.94
N ILE A 88 -15.93 -5.64 6.36
CA ILE A 88 -15.17 -6.88 6.30
C ILE A 88 -14.25 -6.78 5.09
N GLY A 89 -12.95 -6.97 5.28
CA GLY A 89 -12.00 -6.95 4.18
C GLY A 89 -12.18 -8.15 3.25
N THR A 90 -12.04 -7.90 1.96
CA THR A 90 -12.29 -8.87 0.87
C THR A 90 -11.13 -8.95 -0.10
N ASP A 91 -9.99 -8.32 0.22
CA ASP A 91 -8.92 -8.18 -0.76
C ASP A 91 -8.26 -9.51 -1.12
N ILE A 92 -8.26 -10.52 -0.24
CA ILE A 92 -7.73 -11.85 -0.56
C ILE A 92 -8.60 -12.51 -1.65
N GLU A 93 -9.93 -12.43 -1.49
CA GLU A 93 -10.92 -12.96 -2.43
C GLU A 93 -10.91 -12.23 -3.76
N ASP A 94 -10.77 -10.91 -3.72
CA ASP A 94 -10.79 -10.02 -4.88
C ASP A 94 -9.48 -10.00 -5.67
N PHE A 95 -8.46 -10.75 -5.23
CA PHE A 95 -7.12 -10.70 -5.78
C PHE A 95 -6.51 -9.27 -5.70
N LYS A 96 -6.70 -8.64 -4.54
CA LYS A 96 -6.16 -7.34 -4.12
C LYS A 96 -5.22 -7.57 -2.93
N CYS A 97 -4.91 -6.57 -2.10
CA CYS A 97 -3.94 -6.65 -1.01
C CYS A 97 -2.50 -6.98 -1.45
N TYR A 98 -2.06 -6.23 -2.46
CA TYR A 98 -0.79 -6.44 -3.12
C TYR A 98 0.42 -6.38 -2.17
N TRP A 99 0.40 -5.51 -1.14
CA TRP A 99 1.55 -5.43 -0.23
C TRP A 99 1.70 -6.69 0.61
N LEU A 100 0.63 -7.20 1.22
CA LEU A 100 0.69 -8.43 2.03
C LEU A 100 1.06 -9.65 1.19
N VAL A 101 0.47 -9.81 0.01
CA VAL A 101 0.79 -10.97 -0.85
C VAL A 101 2.22 -10.88 -1.40
N ALA A 102 2.68 -9.68 -1.78
CA ALA A 102 4.07 -9.48 -2.18
C ALA A 102 5.04 -9.82 -1.05
N LYS A 103 4.76 -9.33 0.17
CA LYS A 103 5.61 -9.59 1.32
C LYS A 103 5.59 -11.05 1.75
N ALA A 104 4.43 -11.70 1.66
CA ALA A 104 4.32 -13.13 1.88
C ALA A 104 5.14 -13.93 0.88
N LEU A 105 5.08 -13.60 -0.42
CA LEU A 105 5.86 -14.26 -1.47
C LEU A 105 7.37 -14.08 -1.29
N GLU A 106 7.81 -12.91 -0.80
CA GLU A 106 9.21 -12.62 -0.48
C GLU A 106 9.72 -13.49 0.69
N LEU A 107 8.91 -13.67 1.73
CA LEU A 107 9.30 -14.37 2.96
C LEU A 107 9.04 -15.89 2.91
N SER A 108 8.23 -16.36 1.97
CA SER A 108 7.80 -17.76 1.88
C SER A 108 8.87 -18.68 1.29
N ASN A 109 8.95 -19.89 1.83
CA ASN A 109 9.57 -21.04 1.15
C ASN A 109 8.65 -21.60 0.04
N GLU A 110 9.13 -22.57 -0.73
CA GLU A 110 8.38 -23.13 -1.87
C GLU A 110 7.05 -23.80 -1.47
N GLN A 111 7.00 -24.47 -0.31
CA GLN A 111 5.75 -25.06 0.19
C GLN A 111 4.73 -23.99 0.57
N GLN A 112 5.17 -22.91 1.21
CA GLN A 112 4.33 -21.77 1.60
C GLN A 112 3.86 -20.98 0.37
N LYS A 113 4.71 -20.77 -0.64
CA LYS A 113 4.31 -20.17 -1.92
C LYS A 113 3.21 -20.96 -2.59
N LYS A 114 3.28 -22.29 -2.57
CA LYS A 114 2.21 -23.15 -3.09
C LYS A 114 0.87 -22.92 -2.36
N VAL A 115 0.89 -22.68 -1.05
CA VAL A 115 -0.32 -22.31 -0.31
C VAL A 115 -0.91 -20.99 -0.83
N LEU A 116 -0.08 -19.98 -1.12
CA LEU A 116 -0.58 -18.74 -1.73
C LEU A 116 -1.18 -19.02 -3.11
N TYR A 117 -0.47 -19.71 -3.99
CA TYR A 117 -0.94 -19.98 -5.36
C TYR A 117 -2.24 -20.79 -5.41
N ASP A 118 -2.42 -21.76 -4.50
CA ASP A 118 -3.60 -22.62 -4.50
C ASP A 118 -4.85 -21.95 -3.89
N ASN A 119 -4.69 -20.91 -3.06
CA ASN A 119 -5.77 -20.41 -2.21
C ASN A 119 -6.09 -18.91 -2.40
N TYR A 120 -5.17 -18.10 -2.94
CA TYR A 120 -5.38 -16.66 -3.12
C TYR A 120 -6.34 -16.36 -4.28
N GLY A 121 -7.19 -15.32 -4.15
CA GLY A 121 -8.23 -14.99 -5.15
C GLY A 121 -9.45 -15.91 -5.13
N SER A 122 -9.61 -16.72 -4.09
CA SER A 122 -10.74 -17.63 -3.94
C SER A 122 -11.78 -17.06 -3.00
N ALA A 123 -13.05 -17.07 -3.42
CA ALA A 123 -14.18 -16.70 -2.57
C ALA A 123 -14.55 -17.79 -1.53
N ASP A 124 -13.88 -18.95 -1.52
CA ASP A 124 -14.09 -19.97 -0.48
C ASP A 124 -13.45 -19.50 0.84
N PRO A 125 -14.24 -19.34 1.92
CA PRO A 125 -13.72 -18.92 3.23
C PRO A 125 -12.59 -19.81 3.77
N LYS A 126 -12.56 -21.09 3.40
CA LYS A 126 -11.48 -22.01 3.81
C LYS A 126 -10.15 -21.66 3.17
N ASN A 127 -10.17 -21.18 1.94
CA ASN A 127 -8.96 -20.76 1.22
C ASN A 127 -8.46 -19.43 1.78
N VAL A 128 -9.36 -18.47 2.02
CA VAL A 128 -9.04 -17.21 2.72
C VAL A 128 -8.40 -17.48 4.09
N ALA A 129 -8.97 -18.41 4.86
CA ALA A 129 -8.44 -18.77 6.17
C ALA A 129 -7.01 -19.34 6.12
N LYS A 130 -6.68 -20.15 5.09
CA LYS A 130 -5.31 -20.65 4.90
C LYS A 130 -4.32 -19.54 4.56
N VAL A 131 -4.72 -18.59 3.71
CA VAL A 131 -3.88 -17.42 3.38
C VAL A 131 -3.63 -16.59 4.64
N LYS A 132 -4.68 -16.27 5.41
CA LYS A 132 -4.53 -15.53 6.67
C LYS A 132 -3.68 -16.30 7.69
N ALA A 133 -3.82 -17.63 7.78
CA ALA A 133 -2.98 -18.45 8.64
C ALA A 133 -1.50 -18.36 8.24
N LEU A 134 -1.20 -18.42 6.95
CA LEU A 134 0.17 -18.25 6.45
C LEU A 134 0.71 -16.84 6.73
N TYR A 135 -0.10 -15.80 6.58
CA TYR A 135 0.34 -14.44 6.92
C TYR A 135 0.72 -14.29 8.40
N ASN A 136 0.00 -14.96 9.29
CA ASN A 136 0.37 -15.02 10.71
C ASN A 136 1.66 -15.83 10.93
N GLU A 137 1.82 -16.97 10.25
CA GLU A 137 3.04 -17.79 10.32
C GLU A 137 4.29 -17.01 9.89
N LEU A 138 4.17 -16.17 8.86
CA LEU A 138 5.24 -15.30 8.35
C LEU A 138 5.43 -14.02 9.17
N ASN A 139 4.66 -13.81 10.24
CA ASN A 139 4.67 -12.60 11.07
C ASN A 139 4.52 -11.31 10.25
N LEU A 140 3.55 -11.25 9.33
CA LEU A 140 3.35 -10.07 8.49
C LEU A 140 2.90 -8.84 9.29
N GLN A 141 2.32 -9.01 10.47
CA GLN A 141 2.09 -7.89 11.39
C GLN A 141 3.40 -7.22 11.83
N GLY A 142 4.41 -8.00 12.22
CA GLY A 142 5.73 -7.45 12.55
C GLY A 142 6.41 -6.79 11.34
N ALA A 143 6.31 -7.42 10.16
CA ALA A 143 6.83 -6.82 8.92
C ALA A 143 6.13 -5.48 8.58
N PHE A 144 4.84 -5.36 8.90
CA PHE A 144 4.10 -4.11 8.74
C PHE A 144 4.55 -3.05 9.74
N GLU A 145 4.74 -3.40 11.02
CA GLU A 145 5.24 -2.47 12.05
C GLU A 145 6.63 -1.90 11.71
N GLU A 146 7.51 -2.74 11.17
CA GLU A 146 8.83 -2.33 10.67
C GLU A 146 8.69 -1.39 9.47
N CYS A 147 7.84 -1.75 8.49
CA CYS A 147 7.58 -0.92 7.32
C CYS A 147 6.96 0.43 7.71
N GLU A 148 5.99 0.45 8.62
CA GLU A 148 5.33 1.66 9.11
C GLU A 148 6.32 2.60 9.80
N SER A 149 7.18 2.05 10.66
CA SER A 149 8.20 2.84 11.37
C SER A 149 9.22 3.42 10.39
N GLY A 150 9.72 2.61 9.46
CA GLY A 150 10.69 3.05 8.45
C GLY A 150 10.12 4.07 7.47
N SER A 151 8.88 3.87 6.99
CA SER A 151 8.20 4.84 6.12
C SER A 151 7.98 6.17 6.83
N ASN A 152 7.60 6.17 8.10
CA ASN A 152 7.42 7.39 8.87
C ASN A 152 8.76 8.14 9.07
N GLU A 153 9.82 7.44 9.44
CA GLU A 153 11.16 8.06 9.60
C GLU A 153 11.65 8.69 8.28
N MET A 154 11.50 7.97 7.17
CA MET A 154 11.86 8.45 5.83
C MET A 154 11.05 9.69 5.43
N LEU A 155 9.73 9.68 5.66
CA LEU A 155 8.84 10.80 5.35
C LEU A 155 9.17 12.02 6.23
N VAL A 156 9.34 11.84 7.55
CA VAL A 156 9.74 12.92 8.46
C VAL A 156 11.05 13.56 8.00
N THR A 157 12.07 12.73 7.72
CA THR A 157 13.38 13.21 7.24
C THR A 157 13.25 14.01 5.94
N SER A 158 12.45 13.52 4.98
CA SER A 158 12.25 14.19 3.69
C SER A 158 11.50 15.52 3.85
N ILE A 159 10.52 15.56 4.75
CA ILE A 159 9.76 16.78 5.05
C ILE A 159 10.67 17.81 5.73
N GLU A 160 11.46 17.41 6.74
CA GLU A 160 12.35 18.32 7.47
C GLU A 160 13.45 18.92 6.59
N ALA A 161 13.89 18.18 5.57
CA ALA A 161 14.85 18.65 4.57
C ALA A 161 14.29 19.72 3.61
N HIS A 162 12.96 19.88 3.51
CA HIS A 162 12.34 20.85 2.61
C HIS A 162 12.61 22.30 3.06
N PRO A 163 13.01 23.24 2.18
CA PRO A 163 13.42 24.59 2.60
C PRO A 163 12.28 25.46 3.17
N SER A 164 11.05 25.31 2.67
CA SER A 164 9.90 26.11 3.11
C SER A 164 9.24 25.55 4.36
N LYS A 165 9.28 26.29 5.47
CA LYS A 165 8.58 25.94 6.73
C LYS A 165 7.07 25.84 6.60
N ALA A 166 6.46 26.62 5.71
CA ALA A 166 5.03 26.54 5.43
C ALA A 166 4.68 25.19 4.80
N VAL A 167 5.49 24.73 3.83
CA VAL A 167 5.31 23.42 3.20
C VAL A 167 5.58 22.29 4.19
N GLN A 168 6.61 22.41 5.04
CA GLN A 168 6.86 21.43 6.11
C GLN A 168 5.61 21.24 6.99
N ALA A 169 4.97 22.34 7.42
CA ALA A 169 3.78 22.29 8.26
C ALA A 169 2.59 21.61 7.55
N VAL A 170 2.39 21.88 6.26
CA VAL A 170 1.34 21.21 5.46
C VAL A 170 1.61 19.71 5.38
N LEU A 171 2.82 19.30 5.02
CA LEU A 171 3.17 17.88 4.86
C LEU A 171 3.12 17.12 6.19
N MET A 172 3.61 17.71 7.29
CA MET A 172 3.49 17.14 8.63
C MET A 172 2.03 16.99 9.05
N SER A 173 1.16 17.95 8.69
CA SER A 173 -0.27 17.84 8.97
C SER A 173 -0.92 16.68 8.22
N PHE A 174 -0.46 16.33 7.02
CA PHE A 174 -0.96 15.15 6.30
C PHE A 174 -0.44 13.86 6.94
N LEU A 175 0.86 13.79 7.24
CA LEU A 175 1.47 12.61 7.87
C LEU A 175 0.82 12.28 9.21
N ALA A 176 0.60 13.29 10.06
CA ALA A 176 -0.03 13.12 11.37
C ALA A 176 -1.47 12.58 11.31
N LYS A 177 -2.17 12.76 10.18
CA LYS A 177 -3.53 12.21 9.99
C LYS A 177 -3.54 10.73 9.61
N ILE A 178 -2.44 10.20 9.08
CA ILE A 178 -2.37 8.83 8.58
C ILE A 178 -1.49 7.92 9.43
N TYR A 179 -0.49 8.47 10.13
CA TYR A 179 0.43 7.67 10.93
C TYR A 179 -0.32 6.94 12.06
N LYS A 180 -0.14 5.60 12.14
CA LYS A 180 -0.82 4.71 13.10
C LYS A 180 -2.36 4.82 13.08
N ARG A 181 -2.94 5.05 11.90
CA ARG A 181 -4.41 4.98 11.74
C ARG A 181 -4.93 3.57 12.02
N GLN A 182 -6.15 3.48 12.54
CA GLN A 182 -6.86 2.23 12.85
C GLN A 182 -8.11 2.09 11.99
#